data_AF-A0A9E2E9T4-F1
#
_entry.id   AF-A0A9E2E9T4-F1
#
_cell.length_a   1.000
_cell.length_b   1.000
_cell.length_c   1.000
_cell.angle_alpha   90.00
_cell.angle_beta   90.00
_cell.angle_gamma   90.00
#
_symmetry.space_group_name_H-M   'P 1'
#
loop_
_entity.id
_entity.type
_entity.pdbx_description
1 polymer ?
#
loop_
_entity_poly.entity_id
_entity_poly.type
_entity_poly.pdbx_seq_one_letter_code
_entity_poly.pdbx_strand_id
1 'polypeptide(L)'
;RQQVPLGLGHAIWCARQFINDEPFAVFLPDDLVLAERGCMAQMIDVYDETGGNVVAVEDVPREMTDRYGILDVVEDNGRVARAQGLVEKPAPADAPSTLSIIGRYILQPEVFHHLDKHEKGAGNEIQLTDAMAKTIDDIPFHGLRFEGRRFDCGTSLGFIEANIAFALARDDLAGPVKDIIKSLL
;
A
#
# COMPACT_ATOMS: atom_id res chain seq x y z
N ARG A 1 -19.58 -3.82 -7.84
CA ARG A 1 -19.21 -2.56 -8.55
C ARG A 1 -19.50 -1.39 -7.63
N GLN A 2 -18.59 -0.41 -7.53
CA GLN A 2 -18.81 0.80 -6.74
C GLN A 2 -19.78 1.75 -7.48
N GLN A 3 -20.87 2.15 -6.83
CA GLN A 3 -21.86 3.05 -7.41
C GLN A 3 -21.58 4.53 -7.12
N VAL A 4 -20.94 4.81 -5.98
CA VAL A 4 -20.64 6.15 -5.48
C VAL A 4 -19.22 6.20 -4.91
N PRO A 5 -18.45 7.28 -5.17
CA PRO A 5 -17.06 7.40 -4.73
C PRO A 5 -17.00 7.80 -3.26
N LEU A 6 -17.14 6.84 -2.36
CA LEU A 6 -17.15 7.05 -0.91
C LEU A 6 -15.80 6.69 -0.26
N GLY A 7 -14.71 6.63 -1.04
CA GLY A 7 -13.38 6.23 -0.57
C GLY A 7 -13.00 4.77 -0.85
N LEU A 8 -11.74 4.44 -0.58
CA LEU A 8 -11.13 3.13 -0.83
C LEU A 8 -11.81 2.01 -0.04
N GLY A 9 -12.15 2.25 1.23
CA GLY A 9 -12.83 1.26 2.06
C GLY A 9 -14.17 0.84 1.48
N HIS A 10 -14.94 1.78 0.92
CA HIS A 10 -16.19 1.45 0.21
C HIS A 10 -15.94 0.65 -1.08
N ALA A 11 -14.87 0.97 -1.83
CA ALA A 11 -14.53 0.22 -3.04
C ALA A 11 -14.21 -1.24 -2.73
N ILE A 12 -13.47 -1.49 -1.64
CA ILE A 12 -13.13 -2.85 -1.17
C ILE A 12 -14.38 -3.56 -0.63
N TRP A 13 -15.21 -2.89 0.18
CA TRP A 13 -16.47 -3.45 0.66
C TRP A 13 -17.43 -3.88 -0.46
N CYS A 14 -17.42 -3.16 -1.60
CA CYS A 14 -18.20 -3.54 -2.78
C CYS A 14 -17.78 -4.89 -3.39
N ALA A 15 -16.59 -5.41 -3.07
CA ALA A 15 -16.07 -6.69 -3.54
C ALA A 15 -16.35 -7.85 -2.58
N ARG A 16 -16.83 -7.60 -1.34
CA ARG A 16 -16.99 -8.61 -0.28
C ARG A 16 -17.74 -9.88 -0.70
N GLN A 17 -18.75 -9.74 -1.56
CA GLN A 17 -19.58 -10.88 -2.03
C GLN A 17 -18.81 -11.87 -2.91
N PHE A 18 -17.66 -11.47 -3.47
CA PHE A 18 -16.80 -12.33 -4.28
C PHE A 18 -15.68 -12.97 -3.47
N ILE A 19 -15.31 -12.36 -2.35
CA ILE A 19 -14.21 -12.77 -1.49
C ILE A 19 -14.68 -13.78 -0.43
N ASN A 20 -15.94 -13.69 0.00
CA ASN A 20 -16.49 -14.50 1.09
C ASN A 20 -15.66 -14.34 2.37
N ASP A 21 -15.32 -15.45 3.03
CA ASP A 21 -14.58 -15.50 4.30
C ASP A 21 -13.13 -15.98 4.07
N GLU A 22 -12.53 -15.56 2.95
CA GLU A 22 -11.15 -15.90 2.59
C GLU A 22 -10.23 -14.68 2.66
N PRO A 23 -8.94 -14.86 3.03
CA PRO A 23 -7.94 -13.82 2.89
C PRO A 23 -7.82 -13.34 1.45
N PHE A 24 -7.58 -12.05 1.25
CA PHE A 24 -7.56 -11.46 -0.08
C PHE A 24 -6.46 -10.41 -0.24
N ALA A 25 -5.98 -10.30 -1.48
CA ALA A 25 -5.01 -9.29 -1.85
C ALA A 25 -5.67 -8.04 -2.43
N VAL A 26 -5.14 -6.87 -2.12
CA VAL A 26 -5.56 -5.58 -2.70
C VAL A 26 -4.39 -4.95 -3.43
N PHE A 27 -4.68 -4.43 -4.62
CA PHE A 27 -3.73 -3.73 -5.49
C PHE A 27 -4.29 -2.35 -5.82
N LEU A 28 -3.63 -1.29 -5.39
CA LEU A 28 -3.88 0.05 -5.93
C LEU A 28 -3.16 0.16 -7.28
N PRO A 29 -3.89 0.39 -8.38
CA PRO A 29 -3.32 0.37 -9.72
C PRO A 29 -2.38 1.54 -9.98
N ASP A 30 -2.50 2.62 -9.20
CA ASP A 30 -1.65 3.80 -9.30
C ASP A 30 -0.25 3.56 -8.73
N ASP A 31 -0.06 2.50 -7.92
CA ASP A 31 1.27 2.09 -7.47
C ASP A 31 1.87 1.06 -8.42
N LEU A 32 2.83 1.51 -9.22
CA LEU A 32 3.59 0.62 -10.10
C LEU A 32 4.86 0.15 -9.38
N VAL A 33 5.14 -1.15 -9.46
CA VAL A 33 6.29 -1.77 -8.80
C VAL A 33 7.20 -2.39 -9.84
N LEU A 34 8.47 -2.00 -9.84
CA LEU A 34 9.54 -2.60 -10.61
C LEU A 34 10.43 -3.43 -9.67
N ALA A 35 10.42 -4.74 -9.85
CA ALA A 35 11.20 -5.68 -9.05
C ALA A 35 11.51 -6.94 -9.86
N GLU A 36 12.61 -7.64 -9.55
CA GLU A 36 12.92 -8.95 -10.14
C GLU A 36 11.89 -10.00 -9.70
N ARG A 37 11.63 -10.07 -8.40
CA ARG A 37 10.52 -10.83 -7.82
C ARG A 37 9.41 -9.87 -7.40
N GLY A 38 8.20 -10.04 -7.93
CA GLY A 38 7.09 -9.12 -7.69
C GLY A 38 6.75 -8.94 -6.20
N CYS A 39 6.40 -7.72 -5.79
CA CYS A 39 6.08 -7.36 -4.40
C CYS A 39 5.06 -8.30 -3.75
N MET A 40 3.96 -8.64 -4.43
CA MET A 40 2.96 -9.55 -3.87
C MET A 40 3.51 -10.96 -3.57
N ALA A 41 4.41 -11.48 -4.41
CA ALA A 41 5.03 -12.78 -4.14
C ALA A 41 5.91 -12.72 -2.88
N GLN A 42 6.59 -11.61 -2.65
CA GLN A 42 7.35 -11.39 -1.42
C GLN A 42 6.44 -11.25 -0.19
N MET A 43 5.29 -10.59 -0.35
CA MET A 43 4.29 -10.47 0.72
C MET A 43 3.66 -11.82 1.08
N ILE A 44 3.44 -12.70 0.10
CA ILE A 44 2.93 -14.05 0.33
C ILE A 44 3.90 -14.85 1.21
N ASP A 45 5.22 -14.75 0.99
CA ASP A 45 6.19 -15.43 1.87
C ASP A 45 6.07 -14.98 3.32
N VAL A 46 5.92 -13.68 3.56
CA VAL A 46 5.70 -13.15 4.91
C VAL A 46 4.38 -13.64 5.47
N TYR A 47 3.32 -13.62 4.66
CA TYR A 47 2.01 -14.11 5.06
C TYR A 47 2.03 -15.60 5.44
N ASP A 48 2.75 -16.44 4.70
CA ASP A 48 2.88 -17.87 4.99
C ASP A 48 3.63 -18.13 6.32
N GLU A 49 4.52 -17.22 6.72
CA GLU A 49 5.25 -17.30 7.99
C GLU A 49 4.46 -16.72 9.17
N THR A 50 3.78 -15.57 8.97
CA THR A 50 3.21 -14.78 10.07
C THR A 50 1.70 -14.86 10.18
N GLY A 51 1.01 -15.21 9.08
CA GLY A 51 -0.43 -15.05 8.92
C GLY A 51 -0.89 -13.59 9.08
N GLY A 52 -2.19 -13.44 9.33
CA GLY A 52 -2.81 -12.15 9.63
C GLY A 52 -2.84 -11.19 8.44
N ASN A 53 -2.67 -9.89 8.73
CA ASN A 53 -2.63 -8.83 7.74
C ASN A 53 -1.17 -8.53 7.38
N VAL A 54 -0.88 -8.40 6.09
CA VAL A 54 0.43 -7.99 5.57
C VAL A 54 0.24 -6.84 4.60
N VAL A 55 0.96 -5.74 4.81
CA VAL A 55 0.96 -4.59 3.89
C VAL A 55 2.37 -4.33 3.40
N ALA A 56 2.51 -3.92 2.15
CA ALA A 56 3.79 -3.39 1.71
C ALA A 56 3.99 -2.01 2.32
N VAL A 57 5.24 -1.69 2.67
CA VAL A 57 5.59 -0.42 3.29
C VAL A 57 6.87 0.18 2.71
N GLU A 58 6.98 1.49 2.82
CA GLU A 58 8.21 2.24 2.56
C GLU A 58 8.37 3.38 3.57
N ASP A 59 9.63 3.68 3.90
CA ASP A 59 9.96 4.85 4.71
C ASP A 59 9.78 6.13 3.88
N VAL A 60 8.97 7.05 4.38
CA VAL A 60 8.73 8.35 3.76
C VAL A 60 9.31 9.48 4.62
N PRO A 61 9.67 10.62 4.02
CA PRO A 61 9.99 11.82 4.80
C PRO A 61 8.86 12.15 5.77
N ARG A 62 9.21 12.55 6.99
CA ARG A 62 8.25 12.80 8.08
C ARG A 62 7.18 13.83 7.69
N GLU A 63 7.56 14.81 6.89
CA GLU A 63 6.68 15.85 6.35
C GLU A 63 5.65 15.34 5.33
N MET A 64 5.76 14.09 4.87
CA MET A 64 4.82 13.46 3.93
C MET A 64 3.88 12.45 4.61
N THR A 65 3.94 12.28 5.93
CA THR A 65 3.11 11.31 6.64
C THR A 65 1.61 11.61 6.55
N ASP A 66 1.24 12.87 6.32
CA ASP A 66 -0.14 13.32 6.16
C ASP A 66 -0.80 12.86 4.84
N ARG A 67 -0.08 12.11 4.00
CA ARG A 67 -0.55 11.59 2.72
C ARG A 67 -0.89 10.11 2.75
N TYR A 68 -0.43 9.38 3.77
CA TYR A 68 -0.44 7.92 3.79
C TYR A 68 -0.99 7.37 5.11
N GLY A 69 -1.37 6.09 5.11
CA GLY A 69 -1.52 5.33 6.36
C GLY A 69 -0.14 5.04 6.94
N ILE A 70 0.09 5.35 8.22
CA ILE A 70 1.38 5.18 8.90
C ILE A 70 1.25 4.11 9.98
N LEU A 71 2.18 3.16 10.01
CA LEU A 71 2.21 2.10 11.02
C LEU A 71 2.76 2.60 12.36
N ASP A 72 2.16 2.16 13.46
CA ASP A 72 2.74 2.20 14.81
C ASP A 72 3.48 0.89 15.07
N VAL A 73 4.81 0.95 14.99
CA VAL A 73 5.70 -0.21 14.91
C VAL A 73 6.21 -0.59 16.29
N VAL A 74 6.12 -1.87 16.64
CA VAL A 74 6.61 -2.42 17.92
C VAL A 74 7.88 -3.25 17.78
N GLU A 75 8.06 -3.92 16.66
CA GLU A 75 9.25 -4.70 16.35
C GLU A 75 9.61 -4.48 14.88
N ASP A 76 10.88 -4.30 14.58
CA ASP A 76 11.37 -4.09 13.22
C ASP A 76 12.73 -4.74 13.04
N ASN A 77 12.83 -5.67 12.08
CA ASN A 77 14.09 -6.32 11.72
C ASN A 77 14.75 -5.73 10.45
N GLY A 78 14.24 -4.59 9.97
CA GLY A 78 14.69 -3.90 8.76
C GLY A 78 14.00 -4.38 7.49
N ARG A 79 13.45 -5.59 7.46
CA ARG A 79 12.67 -6.13 6.32
C ARG A 79 11.18 -6.24 6.63
N VAL A 80 10.86 -6.80 7.79
CA VAL A 80 9.50 -6.97 8.29
C VAL A 80 9.35 -6.20 9.60
N ALA A 81 8.31 -5.39 9.68
CA ALA A 81 7.91 -4.65 10.86
C ALA A 81 6.59 -5.21 11.39
N ARG A 82 6.51 -5.51 12.68
CA ARG A 82 5.25 -5.84 13.36
C ARG A 82 4.64 -4.55 13.90
N ALA A 83 3.36 -4.34 13.61
CA ALA A 83 2.62 -3.16 14.03
C ALA A 83 1.64 -3.48 15.18
N GLN A 84 1.43 -2.53 16.07
CA GLN A 84 0.36 -2.55 17.09
C GLN A 84 -0.74 -1.52 16.81
N GLY A 85 -0.55 -0.69 15.80
CA GLY A 85 -1.48 0.36 15.41
C GLY A 85 -1.18 0.85 14.01
N LEU A 86 -2.12 1.63 13.47
CA LEU A 86 -1.90 2.41 12.26
C LEU A 86 -2.86 3.60 12.24
N VAL A 87 -2.43 4.69 11.62
CA VAL A 87 -3.20 5.94 11.56
C VAL A 87 -3.29 6.41 10.12
N GLU A 88 -4.49 6.77 9.67
CA GLU A 88 -4.71 7.35 8.34
C GLU A 88 -4.28 8.81 8.33
N LYS A 89 -3.31 9.15 7.48
CA LYS A 89 -2.91 10.53 7.17
C LYS A 89 -2.63 11.37 8.42
N PRO A 90 -1.82 10.90 9.39
CA PRO A 90 -1.52 11.66 10.57
C PRO A 90 -0.71 12.92 10.22
N ALA A 91 -0.97 14.00 10.95
CA ALA A 91 -0.09 15.17 10.89
C ALA A 91 1.35 14.74 11.24
N PRO A 92 2.39 15.37 10.66
CA PRO A 92 3.79 14.99 10.93
C PRO A 92 4.17 14.96 12.42
N ALA A 93 3.56 15.81 13.24
CA ALA A 93 3.77 15.84 14.68
C ALA A 93 3.17 14.62 15.41
N ASP A 94 2.07 14.07 14.90
CA ASP A 94 1.29 12.99 15.52
C ASP A 94 1.59 11.61 14.90
N ALA A 95 2.39 11.56 13.83
CA ALA A 95 2.71 10.31 13.16
C ALA A 95 3.49 9.35 14.08
N PRO A 96 3.04 8.09 14.25
CA PRO A 96 3.70 7.15 15.16
C PRO A 96 5.07 6.70 14.63
N SER A 97 5.26 6.71 13.31
CA SER A 97 6.54 6.42 12.67
C SER A 97 6.68 7.18 11.34
N THR A 98 7.60 6.73 10.48
CA THR A 98 7.74 7.14 9.07
C THR A 98 7.40 6.02 8.10
N LEU A 99 6.93 4.87 8.62
CA LEU A 99 6.69 3.68 7.83
C LEU A 99 5.29 3.74 7.21
N SER A 100 5.23 4.13 5.95
CA SER A 100 3.98 4.35 5.23
C SER A 100 3.52 3.08 4.52
N ILE A 101 2.21 2.86 4.52
CA ILE A 101 1.56 1.79 3.77
C ILE A 101 1.50 2.18 2.30
N ILE A 102 1.98 1.31 1.43
CA ILE A 102 1.86 1.45 -0.02
C ILE A 102 0.78 0.49 -0.53
N GLY A 103 0.30 0.70 -1.76
CA GLY A 103 -0.91 0.12 -2.32
C GLY A 103 -0.89 -1.39 -2.61
N ARG A 104 -0.29 -2.21 -1.74
CA ARG A 104 -0.34 -3.67 -1.76
C ARG A 104 -0.68 -4.17 -0.36
N TYR A 105 -1.68 -5.03 -0.28
CA TYR A 105 -2.22 -5.56 0.96
C TYR A 105 -2.54 -7.03 0.79
N ILE A 106 -2.38 -7.81 1.85
CA ILE A 106 -3.01 -9.11 2.10
C ILE A 106 -3.81 -8.92 3.39
N LEU A 107 -5.12 -9.07 3.32
CA LEU A 107 -6.03 -8.75 4.41
C LEU A 107 -6.89 -9.95 4.78
N GLN A 108 -7.20 -10.05 6.06
CA GLN A 108 -8.17 -10.99 6.60
C GLN A 108 -9.62 -10.47 6.38
N PRO A 109 -10.60 -11.36 6.16
CA PRO A 109 -11.98 -10.99 5.82
C PRO A 109 -12.68 -10.17 6.90
N GLU A 110 -12.22 -10.20 8.15
CA GLU A 110 -12.77 -9.47 9.29
C GLU A 110 -12.79 -7.95 9.06
N VAL A 111 -11.91 -7.43 8.20
CA VAL A 111 -11.95 -6.02 7.78
C VAL A 111 -13.33 -5.64 7.19
N PHE A 112 -14.03 -6.58 6.56
CA PHE A 112 -15.37 -6.33 6.01
C PHE A 112 -16.40 -6.04 7.09
N HIS A 113 -16.30 -6.63 8.29
CA HIS A 113 -17.21 -6.32 9.40
C HIS A 113 -17.11 -4.85 9.83
N HIS A 114 -15.92 -4.27 9.73
CA HIS A 114 -15.69 -2.87 10.05
C HIS A 114 -16.08 -1.95 8.90
N LEU A 115 -15.82 -2.36 7.65
CA LEU A 115 -16.22 -1.61 6.47
C LEU A 115 -17.75 -1.55 6.30
N ASP A 116 -18.48 -2.59 6.70
CA ASP A 116 -19.95 -2.65 6.60
C ASP A 116 -20.67 -1.58 7.44
N LYS A 117 -19.99 -1.05 8.46
CA LYS A 117 -20.50 0.05 9.29
C LYS A 117 -20.51 1.39 8.56
N HIS A 118 -19.79 1.51 7.44
CA HIS A 118 -19.69 2.73 6.63
C HIS A 118 -19.36 4.00 7.45
N GLU A 119 -18.54 3.83 8.49
CA GLU A 119 -18.02 4.95 9.26
C GLU A 119 -17.06 5.77 8.39
N LYS A 120 -17.12 7.10 8.55
CA LYS A 120 -16.32 8.04 7.77
C LYS A 120 -15.18 8.59 8.63
N GLY A 121 -13.99 8.57 8.07
CA GLY A 121 -12.78 9.10 8.69
C GLY A 121 -12.23 10.30 7.93
N ALA A 122 -10.92 10.26 7.67
CA ALA A 122 -10.20 11.30 6.93
C ALA A 122 -10.90 11.62 5.60
N GLY A 123 -11.05 12.92 5.29
CA GLY A 123 -11.66 13.38 4.04
C GLY A 123 -13.17 13.11 3.90
N ASN A 124 -13.88 12.73 4.98
CA ASN A 124 -15.30 12.36 4.94
C ASN A 124 -15.57 11.12 4.06
N GLU A 125 -14.57 10.23 3.98
CA GLU A 125 -14.56 8.99 3.22
C GLU A 125 -14.50 7.77 4.15
N ILE A 126 -14.95 6.62 3.64
CA ILE A 126 -14.80 5.32 4.29
C ILE A 126 -13.38 4.83 3.99
N GLN A 127 -12.51 4.89 4.99
CA GLN A 127 -11.09 4.55 4.87
C GLN A 127 -10.84 3.07 5.17
N LEU A 128 -9.96 2.45 4.39
CA LEU A 128 -9.51 1.09 4.66
C LEU A 128 -8.65 1.02 5.93
N THR A 129 -7.80 2.02 6.12
CA THR A 129 -6.91 2.15 7.28
C THR A 129 -7.66 2.11 8.61
N ASP A 130 -8.78 2.83 8.70
CA ASP A 130 -9.63 2.84 9.90
C ASP A 130 -10.25 1.46 10.18
N ALA A 131 -10.60 0.70 9.13
CA ALA A 131 -11.11 -0.65 9.28
C ALA A 131 -10.02 -1.63 9.72
N MET A 132 -8.83 -1.55 9.11
CA MET A 132 -7.66 -2.35 9.51
C MET A 132 -7.25 -2.08 10.96
N ALA A 133 -7.24 -0.80 11.38
CA ALA A 133 -6.91 -0.41 12.74
C ALA A 133 -7.84 -1.04 13.79
N LYS A 134 -9.08 -1.33 13.44
CA LYS A 134 -10.03 -2.01 14.35
C LYS A 134 -9.82 -3.52 14.45
N THR A 135 -9.00 -4.10 13.58
CA THR A 135 -8.68 -5.54 13.60
C THR A 135 -7.34 -5.85 14.27
N ILE A 136 -6.51 -4.83 14.53
CA ILE A 136 -5.10 -5.02 14.89
C ILE A 136 -4.88 -5.66 16.27
N ASP A 137 -5.85 -5.49 17.19
CA ASP A 137 -5.79 -6.11 18.52
C ASP A 137 -6.02 -7.63 18.48
N ASP A 138 -6.77 -8.10 17.47
CA ASP A 138 -7.17 -9.51 17.33
C ASP A 138 -6.36 -10.25 16.25
N ILE A 139 -5.89 -9.53 15.23
CA ILE A 139 -5.24 -10.09 14.04
C ILE A 139 -3.82 -9.53 13.92
N PRO A 140 -2.78 -10.39 13.86
CA PRO A 140 -1.41 -9.94 13.66
C PRO A 140 -1.27 -9.05 12.42
N PHE A 141 -0.49 -7.97 12.53
CA PHE A 141 -0.32 -6.99 11.46
C PHE A 141 1.16 -6.74 11.17
N HIS A 142 1.56 -6.93 9.92
CA HIS A 142 2.95 -6.82 9.49
C HIS A 142 3.11 -5.89 8.28
N GLY A 143 4.15 -5.06 8.31
CA GLY A 143 4.62 -4.29 7.18
C GLY A 143 5.85 -4.95 6.54
N LEU A 144 5.84 -5.17 5.23
CA LEU A 144 6.99 -5.65 4.46
C LEU A 144 7.63 -4.52 3.66
N ARG A 145 8.91 -4.23 3.94
CA ARG A 145 9.78 -3.48 3.03
C ARG A 145 10.22 -4.43 1.91
N PHE A 146 9.49 -4.41 0.81
CA PHE A 146 9.75 -5.30 -0.32
C PHE A 146 11.03 -4.89 -1.06
N GLU A 147 11.71 -5.85 -1.66
CA GLU A 147 12.86 -5.62 -2.52
C GLU A 147 12.39 -5.20 -3.91
N GLY A 148 12.64 -3.95 -4.28
CA GLY A 148 12.26 -3.37 -5.55
C GLY A 148 12.10 -1.86 -5.46
N ARG A 149 11.45 -1.28 -6.47
CA ARG A 149 11.17 0.15 -6.53
C ARG A 149 9.71 0.41 -6.83
N ARG A 150 9.05 1.19 -5.97
CA ARG A 150 7.71 1.74 -6.19
C ARG A 150 7.81 3.03 -7.02
N PHE A 151 6.81 3.24 -7.87
CA PHE A 151 6.53 4.52 -8.51
C PHE A 151 5.06 4.89 -8.26
N ASP A 152 4.83 6.09 -7.75
CA ASP A 152 3.49 6.65 -7.53
C ASP A 152 2.97 7.31 -8.81
N CYS A 153 2.25 6.54 -9.63
CA CYS A 153 1.60 7.01 -10.85
C CYS A 153 0.32 7.80 -10.59
N GLY A 154 -0.08 8.00 -9.33
CA GLY A 154 -1.15 8.93 -8.95
C GLY A 154 -0.74 10.39 -9.17
N THR A 155 0.57 10.66 -9.31
CA THR A 155 1.11 11.97 -9.66
C THR A 155 1.62 12.01 -11.10
N SER A 156 1.49 13.18 -11.76
CA SER A 156 1.98 13.34 -13.14
C SER A 156 3.49 13.10 -13.26
N LEU A 157 4.28 13.52 -12.26
CA LEU A 157 5.72 13.31 -12.26
C LEU A 157 6.08 11.84 -12.04
N GLY A 158 5.46 11.18 -11.07
CA GLY A 158 5.70 9.76 -10.82
C GLY A 158 5.27 8.89 -11.99
N PHE A 159 4.20 9.24 -12.71
CA PHE A 159 3.81 8.56 -13.95
C PHE A 159 4.89 8.66 -15.05
N ILE A 160 5.47 9.84 -15.27
CA ILE A 160 6.55 10.04 -16.25
C ILE A 160 7.79 9.27 -15.82
N GLU A 161 8.17 9.36 -14.54
CA GLU A 161 9.31 8.66 -13.99
C GLU A 161 9.17 7.15 -14.15
N ALA A 162 8.00 6.59 -13.85
CA ALA A 162 7.68 5.19 -14.02
C ALA A 162 7.89 4.75 -15.47
N ASN A 163 7.34 5.49 -16.44
CA ASN A 163 7.49 5.16 -17.86
C ASN A 163 8.96 5.13 -18.29
N ILE A 164 9.74 6.13 -17.86
CA ILE A 164 11.18 6.18 -18.15
C ILE A 164 11.89 4.98 -17.52
N ALA A 165 11.66 4.70 -16.24
CA ALA A 165 12.30 3.60 -15.53
C ALA A 165 12.01 2.24 -16.17
N PHE A 166 10.75 1.96 -16.50
CA PHE A 166 10.35 0.72 -17.16
C PHE A 166 10.91 0.59 -18.57
N ALA A 167 10.98 1.70 -19.33
CA ALA A 167 11.59 1.68 -20.64
C ALA A 167 13.11 1.47 -20.57
N LEU A 168 13.78 2.03 -19.57
CA LEU A 168 15.22 1.83 -19.33
C LEU A 168 15.55 0.42 -18.80
N ALA A 169 14.59 -0.29 -18.22
CA ALA A 169 14.74 -1.67 -17.76
C ALA A 169 14.57 -2.71 -18.88
N ARG A 170 14.18 -2.29 -20.08
CA ARG A 170 13.94 -3.16 -21.24
C ARG A 170 15.07 -3.07 -22.25
N ASP A 171 15.67 -4.19 -22.61
CA ASP A 171 16.79 -4.25 -23.56
C ASP A 171 16.48 -3.63 -24.93
N ASP A 172 15.24 -3.79 -25.41
CA ASP A 172 14.79 -3.27 -26.70
C ASP A 172 14.50 -1.76 -26.71
N LEU A 173 14.29 -1.15 -25.54
CA LEU A 173 13.91 0.27 -25.39
C LEU A 173 14.99 1.13 -24.75
N ALA A 174 15.84 0.55 -23.90
CA ALA A 174 16.77 1.30 -23.06
C ALA A 174 17.75 2.15 -23.87
N GLY A 175 18.26 1.64 -24.99
CA GLY A 175 19.15 2.38 -25.90
C GLY A 175 18.45 3.60 -26.52
N PRO A 176 17.41 3.39 -27.35
CA PRO A 176 16.66 4.49 -27.97
C PRO A 176 16.16 5.55 -26.99
N VAL A 177 15.67 5.14 -25.82
CA VAL A 177 15.15 6.08 -24.80
C VAL A 177 16.26 6.94 -24.20
N LYS A 178 17.45 6.38 -23.95
CA LYS A 178 18.61 7.17 -23.48
C LYS A 178 19.01 8.23 -24.50
N ASP A 179 18.97 7.90 -25.79
CA ASP A 179 19.32 8.84 -26.85
C ASP A 179 18.27 9.97 -26.97
N ILE A 180 16.98 9.65 -26.84
CA ILE A 180 15.91 10.64 -26.76
C ILE A 180 16.13 11.60 -25.58
N ILE A 181 16.36 11.08 -24.37
CA ILE A 181 16.57 11.92 -23.17
C ILE A 181 17.77 12.84 -23.35
N LYS A 182 18.90 12.33 -23.84
CA LYS A 182 20.10 13.15 -24.11
C LYS A 182 19.87 14.27 -25.12
N SER A 183 18.99 14.06 -26.10
CA SER A 183 18.67 15.08 -27.11
C SER A 183 17.81 16.24 -26.57
N LEU A 184 17.18 16.06 -25.40
CA LEU A 184 16.28 17.03 -24.77
C LEU A 184 16.94 17.82 -23.62
N LEU A 185 18.15 17.44 -23.19
CA LEU A 185 18.93 18.09 -22.13
C LEU A 185 20.03 18.98 -22.73
#